data_AF-A0A2G7SMU5-F1
#
_entry.id   AF-A0A2G7SMU5-F1
#
_cell.length_a   1.000
_cell.length_b   1.000
_cell.length_c   1.000
_cell.angle_alpha   90.00
_cell.angle_beta   90.00
_cell.angle_gamma   90.00
#
_symmetry.space_group_name_H-M   'P 1'
#
loop_
_entity.id
_entity.type
_entity.pdbx_description
1 polymer ?
#
loop_
_entity_poly.entity_id
_entity_poly.type
_entity_poly.pdbx_seq_one_letter_code
_entity_poly.pdbx_strand_id
1 'polypeptide(L)'
;GGTCTPTPGGSPCGGAGPATQGNSSSTNQGAGNPIHLINGNKYQREVDMPALPGVLGLEVVRHYNSSYSRAYVPPGLLGRGWLLSYEARLYDHPTNLQIVQADGTRIIFSKLREHPSLCASEQPGNGIVRIEGPDTKGTKETKPGQERHYTWQWMDGRELRFNHRGRLTRISLPSGEQVRLDYNAKGNRLLKVTDPQGRSLRLHYAQSSGEGSFTGVQAIDTPLGRIDYRHGSAPLPGSTQPQAKLNASLVQVSLTSADGQAPVQRHYHYEDPRHPILLTGISVQGQGSDGKPMDERIASYAYGDTGRAILSVRGPPDSQQEKVTLDLSQPWKNTLTNSLGQTTTYHYDTIGGQWRLLEVRGPGCASCGPGDMRYRYDAQGR
;
A
#
# COMPACT_ATOMS: atom_id res chain seq x y z
N GLY A 1 -1.82 28.45 -10.68
CA GLY A 1 -2.55 27.22 -10.37
C GLY A 1 -1.56 26.10 -10.33
N GLY A 2 -1.33 25.52 -9.14
CA GLY A 2 -0.39 24.40 -9.01
C GLY A 2 -0.99 23.16 -9.69
N THR A 3 -0.40 22.75 -10.80
CA THR A 3 -0.66 21.44 -11.41
C THR A 3 -0.41 20.37 -10.36
N CYS A 4 -1.48 19.69 -9.93
CA CYS A 4 -1.34 18.50 -9.09
C CYS A 4 -0.50 17.47 -9.85
N THR A 5 0.69 17.16 -9.35
CA THR A 5 1.46 16.04 -9.88
C THR A 5 0.66 14.76 -9.70
N PRO A 6 0.60 13.87 -10.70
CA PRO A 6 -0.16 12.66 -10.56
C PRO A 6 0.45 11.78 -9.46
N THR A 7 -0.42 11.12 -8.71
CA THR A 7 -0.02 10.42 -7.49
C THR A 7 0.95 9.28 -7.78
N PRO A 8 1.78 8.85 -6.81
CA PRO A 8 2.76 7.78 -7.01
C PRO A 8 2.18 6.42 -7.42
N GLY A 9 0.85 6.29 -7.48
CA GLY A 9 0.14 5.04 -7.78
C GLY A 9 0.21 4.06 -6.61
N GLY A 10 -0.78 3.17 -6.53
CA GLY A 10 -0.74 2.01 -5.65
C GLY A 10 -0.11 0.81 -6.34
N SER A 11 -0.76 -0.36 -6.26
CA SER A 11 -0.23 -1.56 -6.91
C SER A 11 -0.14 -1.33 -8.43
N PRO A 12 1.04 -1.48 -9.06
CA PRO A 12 1.17 -1.26 -10.50
C PRO A 12 0.61 -2.42 -11.33
N CYS A 13 0.26 -3.54 -10.70
CA CYS A 13 -0.28 -4.74 -11.33
C CYS A 13 -1.35 -5.40 -10.42
N GLY A 14 -2.63 -5.25 -10.78
CA GLY A 14 -3.75 -5.85 -10.04
C GLY A 14 -3.87 -5.35 -8.59
N GLY A 15 -4.04 -6.28 -7.64
CA GLY A 15 -3.94 -5.97 -6.20
C GLY A 15 -5.25 -5.52 -5.53
N ALA A 16 -6.41 -5.92 -6.06
CA ALA A 16 -7.67 -5.75 -5.36
C ALA A 16 -7.66 -6.49 -4.00
N GLY A 17 -8.36 -5.94 -3.03
CA GLY A 17 -8.46 -6.46 -1.67
C GLY A 17 -9.81 -6.08 -1.03
N PRO A 18 -9.99 -6.31 0.27
CA PRO A 18 -11.23 -6.02 0.97
C PRO A 18 -11.60 -4.54 0.89
N ALA A 19 -10.61 -3.64 0.96
CA ALA A 19 -10.79 -2.19 0.89
C ALA A 19 -9.95 -1.48 -0.20
N THR A 20 -9.44 -2.24 -1.17
CA THR A 20 -8.62 -1.73 -2.29
C THR A 20 -9.20 -2.24 -3.61
N GLN A 21 -9.42 -1.36 -4.59
CA GLN A 21 -9.98 -1.70 -5.91
C GLN A 21 -8.91 -2.25 -6.87
N GLY A 22 -7.62 -2.09 -6.53
CA GLY A 22 -6.49 -2.51 -7.35
C GLY A 22 -6.18 -1.52 -8.48
N ASN A 23 -5.27 -1.92 -9.37
CA ASN A 23 -4.87 -1.11 -10.52
C ASN A 23 -6.05 -0.84 -11.48
N SER A 24 -6.47 0.42 -11.59
CA SER A 24 -7.53 0.89 -12.50
C SER A 24 -7.01 1.55 -13.78
N SER A 25 -5.71 1.47 -14.06
CA SER A 25 -5.09 2.12 -15.23
C SER A 25 -5.26 1.36 -16.56
N SER A 26 -5.93 0.20 -16.53
CA SER A 26 -6.11 -0.73 -17.66
C SER A 26 -4.81 -1.25 -18.29
N THR A 27 -3.65 -0.91 -17.74
CA THR A 27 -2.32 -1.28 -18.24
C THR A 27 -1.47 -1.83 -17.10
N ASN A 28 -0.62 -2.82 -17.37
CA ASN A 28 0.39 -3.24 -16.40
C ASN A 28 1.54 -2.23 -16.42
N GLN A 29 1.71 -1.51 -15.31
CA GLN A 29 2.72 -0.45 -15.17
C GLN A 29 3.84 -0.86 -14.21
N GLY A 30 3.96 -2.16 -13.90
CA GLY A 30 4.96 -2.71 -13.00
C GLY A 30 6.06 -3.45 -13.76
N ALA A 31 7.26 -3.46 -13.20
CA ALA A 31 8.36 -4.32 -13.63
C ALA A 31 9.25 -4.74 -12.46
N GLY A 32 9.87 -5.91 -12.54
CA GLY A 32 10.59 -6.50 -11.41
C GLY A 32 9.63 -6.92 -10.31
N ASN A 33 9.94 -6.60 -9.06
CA ASN A 33 9.11 -6.94 -7.91
C ASN A 33 8.52 -5.67 -7.27
N PRO A 34 7.34 -5.21 -7.70
CA PRO A 34 7.30 -4.32 -8.82
C PRO A 34 7.78 -2.90 -8.47
N ILE A 35 8.59 -2.35 -9.38
CA ILE A 35 8.82 -0.92 -9.52
C ILE A 35 7.81 -0.39 -10.52
N HIS A 36 7.16 0.72 -10.19
CA HIS A 36 6.26 1.41 -11.09
C HIS A 36 7.06 2.07 -12.23
N LEU A 37 6.81 1.64 -13.46
CA LEU A 37 7.58 1.98 -14.66
C LEU A 37 7.63 3.48 -14.95
N ILE A 38 6.57 4.22 -14.62
CA ILE A 38 6.49 5.67 -14.90
C ILE A 38 7.22 6.54 -13.85
N ASN A 39 7.07 6.23 -12.55
CA ASN A 39 7.49 7.15 -11.49
C ASN A 39 8.57 6.56 -10.55
N GLY A 40 8.99 5.31 -10.77
CA GLY A 40 10.00 4.64 -9.96
C GLY A 40 9.53 4.32 -8.53
N ASN A 41 8.24 4.32 -8.25
CA ASN A 41 7.73 3.92 -6.94
C ASN A 41 7.92 2.41 -6.73
N LYS A 42 8.63 2.00 -5.69
CA LYS A 42 8.74 0.59 -5.29
C LYS A 42 7.51 0.20 -4.48
N TYR A 43 6.83 -0.87 -4.93
CA TYR A 43 5.69 -1.47 -4.25
C TYR A 43 6.00 -2.90 -3.83
N GLN A 44 5.55 -3.34 -2.65
CA GLN A 44 5.65 -4.74 -2.19
C GLN A 44 4.31 -5.17 -1.62
N ARG A 45 3.84 -6.38 -1.98
CA ARG A 45 2.68 -7.00 -1.33
C ARG A 45 3.15 -8.25 -0.59
N GLU A 46 2.90 -8.30 0.71
CA GLU A 46 3.21 -9.45 1.56
C GLU A 46 1.90 -10.07 2.06
N VAL A 47 1.71 -11.36 1.81
CA VAL A 47 0.62 -12.13 2.41
C VAL A 47 1.20 -12.87 3.60
N ASP A 48 0.80 -12.46 4.81
CA ASP A 48 1.16 -13.16 6.05
C ASP A 48 0.09 -14.21 6.37
N MET A 49 -1.18 -13.90 6.08
CA MET A 49 -2.31 -14.82 6.17
C MET A 49 -3.23 -14.58 4.95
N PRO A 50 -3.47 -15.58 4.09
CA PRO A 50 -4.44 -15.44 3.00
C PRO A 50 -5.86 -15.28 3.57
N ALA A 51 -6.78 -14.81 2.73
CA ALA A 51 -8.18 -14.71 3.13
C ALA A 51 -8.71 -16.08 3.59
N LEU A 52 -9.25 -16.12 4.81
CA LEU A 52 -9.88 -17.31 5.35
C LEU A 52 -11.12 -17.68 4.49
N PRO A 53 -11.50 -18.97 4.43
CA PRO A 53 -12.69 -19.38 3.69
C PRO A 53 -13.95 -18.61 4.10
N GLY A 54 -14.79 -18.30 3.10
CA GLY A 54 -16.06 -17.60 3.24
C GLY A 54 -16.05 -16.15 2.70
N VAL A 55 -17.24 -15.59 2.58
CA VAL A 55 -17.46 -14.22 2.08
C VAL A 55 -16.80 -13.21 3.01
N LEU A 56 -16.01 -12.28 2.45
CA LEU A 56 -15.20 -11.30 3.20
C LEU A 56 -14.37 -11.92 4.33
N GLY A 57 -13.78 -13.11 4.11
CA GLY A 57 -12.89 -13.73 5.07
C GLY A 57 -11.71 -12.83 5.45
N LEU A 58 -11.26 -12.94 6.71
CA LEU A 58 -10.12 -12.17 7.21
C LEU A 58 -8.84 -12.53 6.46
N GLU A 59 -8.02 -11.53 6.17
CA GLU A 59 -6.67 -11.70 5.64
C GLU A 59 -5.69 -10.84 6.45
N VAL A 60 -4.41 -11.19 6.45
CA VAL A 60 -3.33 -10.29 6.89
C VAL A 60 -2.42 -10.08 5.70
N VAL A 61 -2.70 -8.99 4.98
CA VAL A 61 -1.95 -8.56 3.80
C VAL A 61 -1.38 -7.17 4.06
N ARG A 62 -0.08 -7.04 3.80
CA ARG A 62 0.68 -5.81 3.97
C ARG A 62 1.10 -5.28 2.62
N HIS A 63 1.04 -3.96 2.50
CA HIS A 63 1.38 -3.23 1.30
C HIS A 63 2.47 -2.23 1.63
N TYR A 64 3.65 -2.41 1.04
CA TYR A 64 4.72 -1.42 1.06
C TYR A 64 4.58 -0.48 -0.13
N ASN A 65 4.76 0.81 0.09
CA ASN A 65 4.86 1.81 -0.97
C ASN A 65 5.97 2.82 -0.62
N SER A 66 7.05 2.84 -1.40
CA SER A 66 8.24 3.64 -1.10
C SER A 66 7.97 5.14 -1.00
N SER A 67 6.97 5.63 -1.75
CA SER A 67 6.56 7.05 -1.68
C SER A 67 5.92 7.41 -0.33
N TYR A 68 5.30 6.44 0.34
CA TYR A 68 4.76 6.56 1.70
C TYR A 68 5.81 6.27 2.79
N SER A 69 7.01 5.85 2.38
CA SER A 69 8.14 5.63 3.28
C SER A 69 8.92 6.91 3.57
N ARG A 70 8.67 8.01 2.84
CA ARG A 70 9.39 9.28 3.00
C ARG A 70 9.19 9.91 4.39
N ALA A 71 10.19 10.62 4.88
CA ALA A 71 10.27 11.10 6.27
C ALA A 71 9.12 12.04 6.71
N TYR A 72 8.50 12.74 5.76
CA TYR A 72 7.37 13.65 5.99
C TYR A 72 6.01 12.95 5.98
N VAL A 73 5.94 11.68 5.57
CA VAL A 73 4.72 10.87 5.61
C VAL A 73 4.64 10.17 6.98
N PRO A 74 3.51 10.24 7.70
CA PRO A 74 3.33 9.47 8.94
C PRO A 74 3.40 7.95 8.67
N PRO A 75 3.98 7.15 9.58
CA PRO A 75 3.99 5.70 9.43
C PRO A 75 2.57 5.11 9.53
N GLY A 76 2.35 3.97 8.89
CA GLY A 76 1.15 3.15 9.05
C GLY A 76 1.18 2.36 10.36
N LEU A 77 0.18 1.48 10.55
CA LEU A 77 0.12 0.64 11.75
C LEU A 77 1.34 -0.27 11.91
N LEU A 78 1.90 -0.74 10.78
CA LEU A 78 3.06 -1.63 10.75
C LEU A 78 4.37 -0.92 10.44
N GLY A 79 4.39 0.41 10.45
CA GLY A 79 5.61 1.18 10.24
C GLY A 79 5.61 1.98 8.95
N ARG A 80 6.77 2.54 8.65
CA ARG A 80 6.99 3.49 7.58
C ARG A 80 6.86 2.80 6.22
N GLY A 81 6.03 3.37 5.35
CA GLY A 81 5.72 2.82 4.03
C GLY A 81 4.82 1.58 4.02
N TRP A 82 4.45 1.01 5.19
CA TRP A 82 3.65 -0.21 5.28
C TRP A 82 2.21 0.08 5.76
N LEU A 83 1.23 -0.44 5.03
CA LEU A 83 -0.20 -0.41 5.38
C LEU A 83 -0.80 -1.81 5.28
N LEU A 84 -1.71 -2.15 6.20
CA LEU A 84 -2.59 -3.31 6.10
C LEU A 84 -3.74 -3.03 5.13
N SER A 85 -4.31 -4.08 4.53
CA SER A 85 -5.49 -3.98 3.62
C SER A 85 -6.72 -3.34 4.25
N TYR A 86 -6.73 -3.16 5.58
CA TYR A 86 -7.78 -2.51 6.36
C TYR A 86 -7.48 -1.05 6.73
N GLU A 87 -6.39 -0.45 6.22
CA GLU A 87 -5.94 0.92 6.54
C GLU A 87 -6.33 1.99 5.50
N ALA A 88 -7.40 1.76 4.73
CA ALA A 88 -7.94 2.82 3.87
C ALA A 88 -8.33 4.05 4.71
N ARG A 89 -7.98 5.25 4.24
CA ARG A 89 -8.27 6.52 4.89
C ARG A 89 -8.98 7.49 3.97
N LEU A 90 -9.91 8.25 4.54
CA LEU A 90 -10.59 9.35 3.88
C LEU A 90 -10.13 10.68 4.48
N TYR A 91 -9.95 11.67 3.62
CA TYR A 91 -9.66 13.06 3.96
C TYR A 91 -10.74 13.95 3.36
N ASP A 92 -11.41 14.72 4.21
CA ASP A 92 -12.47 15.66 3.80
C ASP A 92 -11.89 17.07 3.64
N HIS A 93 -11.87 17.56 2.40
CA HIS A 93 -11.44 18.91 2.04
C HIS A 93 -12.66 19.78 1.64
N PRO A 94 -12.52 21.12 1.59
CA PRO A 94 -13.66 21.98 1.26
C PRO A 94 -14.37 21.62 -0.06
N THR A 95 -13.62 21.29 -1.11
CA THR A 95 -14.16 21.06 -2.47
C THR A 95 -14.19 19.59 -2.89
N ASN A 96 -13.48 18.71 -2.21
CA ASN A 96 -13.35 17.31 -2.59
C ASN A 96 -13.13 16.40 -1.37
N LEU A 97 -13.34 15.11 -1.57
CA LEU A 97 -12.87 14.05 -0.69
C LEU A 97 -11.69 13.36 -1.35
N GLN A 98 -10.74 12.92 -0.52
CA GLN A 98 -9.63 12.09 -0.94
C GLN A 98 -9.67 10.77 -0.19
N ILE A 99 -9.66 9.64 -0.91
CA ILE A 99 -9.47 8.32 -0.32
C ILE A 99 -8.07 7.83 -0.67
N VAL A 100 -7.31 7.39 0.33
CA VAL A 100 -6.03 6.70 0.18
C VAL A 100 -6.25 5.25 0.57
N GLN A 101 -6.03 4.34 -0.37
CA GLN A 101 -6.17 2.90 -0.20
C GLN A 101 -4.88 2.30 0.40
N ALA A 102 -4.95 1.04 0.84
CA ALA A 102 -3.83 0.39 1.50
C ALA A 102 -2.61 0.21 0.58
N ASP A 103 -2.82 0.09 -0.72
CA ASP A 103 -1.73 0.01 -1.70
C ASP A 103 -1.04 1.36 -1.97
N GLY A 104 -1.59 2.46 -1.45
CA GLY A 104 -1.14 3.83 -1.70
C GLY A 104 -1.86 4.52 -2.85
N THR A 105 -2.80 3.86 -3.52
CA THR A 105 -3.65 4.50 -4.54
C THR A 105 -4.44 5.63 -3.88
N ARG A 106 -4.39 6.81 -4.49
CA ARG A 106 -5.17 7.97 -4.07
C ARG A 106 -6.26 8.25 -5.09
N ILE A 107 -7.50 8.26 -4.62
CA ILE A 107 -8.68 8.59 -5.42
C ILE A 107 -9.26 9.91 -4.92
N ILE A 108 -9.56 10.82 -5.85
CA ILE A 108 -10.20 12.11 -5.57
C ILE A 108 -11.65 12.03 -6.02
N PHE A 109 -12.55 12.48 -5.15
CA PHE A 109 -13.98 12.62 -5.41
C PHE A 109 -14.39 14.07 -5.24
N SER A 110 -14.79 14.73 -6.31
CA SER A 110 -15.30 16.10 -6.29
C SER A 110 -16.70 16.13 -5.69
N LYS A 111 -16.96 17.08 -4.78
CA LYS A 111 -18.31 17.32 -4.25
C LYS A 111 -19.20 17.90 -5.35
N LEU A 112 -20.37 17.31 -5.58
CA LEU A 112 -21.30 17.81 -6.60
C LEU A 112 -21.89 19.16 -6.16
N ARG A 113 -21.98 20.12 -7.08
CA ARG A 113 -22.43 21.50 -6.75
C ARG A 113 -23.88 21.53 -6.25
N GLU A 114 -24.76 20.78 -6.89
CA GLU A 114 -26.19 20.73 -6.56
C GLU A 114 -26.47 19.84 -5.35
N HIS A 115 -25.64 18.82 -5.13
CA HIS A 115 -25.74 17.89 -4.01
C HIS A 115 -24.38 17.66 -3.35
N PRO A 116 -23.89 18.57 -2.50
CA PRO A 116 -22.54 18.47 -1.90
C PRO A 116 -22.34 17.27 -0.96
N SER A 117 -23.42 16.57 -0.59
CA SER A 117 -23.40 15.29 0.12
C SER A 117 -23.10 14.10 -0.79
N LEU A 118 -23.06 14.28 -2.11
CA LEU A 118 -22.66 13.30 -3.09
C LEU A 118 -21.35 13.73 -3.74
N CYS A 119 -20.41 12.80 -3.83
CA CYS A 119 -19.09 13.05 -4.38
C CYS A 119 -18.77 11.99 -5.45
N ALA A 120 -18.24 12.43 -6.59
CA ALA A 120 -17.91 11.57 -7.73
C ALA A 120 -16.46 11.75 -8.16
N SER A 121 -15.84 10.68 -8.64
CA SER A 121 -14.50 10.72 -9.24
C SER A 121 -14.59 10.99 -10.75
N GLU A 122 -13.53 11.51 -11.37
CA GLU A 122 -13.44 11.65 -12.83
C GLU A 122 -13.53 10.30 -13.55
N GLN A 123 -13.15 9.22 -12.86
CA GLN A 123 -13.33 7.85 -13.33
C GLN A 123 -14.56 7.22 -12.69
N PRO A 124 -15.64 6.97 -13.44
CA PRO A 124 -16.86 6.38 -12.90
C PRO A 124 -16.64 5.03 -12.23
N GLY A 125 -15.65 4.25 -12.69
CA GLY A 125 -15.29 2.95 -12.10
C GLY A 125 -14.86 3.01 -10.62
N ASN A 126 -14.45 4.19 -10.14
CA ASN A 126 -14.11 4.38 -8.72
C ASN A 126 -15.36 4.48 -7.83
N GLY A 127 -16.57 4.52 -8.39
CA GLY A 127 -17.82 4.60 -7.64
C GLY A 127 -18.12 6.01 -7.11
N ILE A 128 -18.96 6.08 -6.07
CA ILE A 128 -19.45 7.33 -5.48
C ILE A 128 -19.27 7.35 -3.96
N VAL A 129 -19.09 8.53 -3.39
CA VAL A 129 -19.03 8.71 -1.93
C VAL A 129 -20.22 9.55 -1.47
N ARG A 130 -20.98 9.03 -0.49
CA ARG A 130 -22.04 9.76 0.20
C ARG A 130 -21.51 10.31 1.53
N ILE A 131 -21.81 11.57 1.83
CA ILE A 131 -21.61 12.22 3.12
C ILE A 131 -22.94 12.20 3.87
N GLU A 132 -22.95 11.56 5.03
CA GLU A 132 -24.17 11.23 5.77
C GLU A 132 -24.02 11.66 7.23
N GLY A 133 -25.13 12.06 7.86
CA GLY A 133 -25.15 12.58 9.24
C GLY A 133 -24.75 14.07 9.36
N PRO A 134 -25.06 14.70 10.51
CA PRO A 134 -24.80 16.11 10.78
C PRO A 134 -23.29 16.44 10.80
N ASP A 135 -22.92 17.64 10.32
CA ASP A 135 -21.60 18.20 10.57
C ASP A 135 -21.48 18.58 12.05
N THR A 136 -20.68 17.85 12.81
CA THR A 136 -20.49 18.13 14.24
C THR A 136 -19.12 18.71 14.53
N LYS A 137 -18.42 19.25 13.52
CA LYS A 137 -17.15 19.98 13.72
C LYS A 137 -17.35 21.09 14.77
N GLY A 138 -16.90 20.81 16.00
CA GLY A 138 -16.90 21.76 17.12
C GLY A 138 -18.11 21.73 18.06
N THR A 139 -19.10 20.86 17.87
CA THR A 139 -20.23 20.75 18.81
C THR A 139 -20.00 19.63 19.84
N LYS A 140 -20.27 19.93 21.12
CA LYS A 140 -20.09 18.96 22.23
C LYS A 140 -21.16 17.88 22.27
N GLU A 141 -22.26 18.06 21.54
CA GLU A 141 -23.42 17.19 21.58
C GLU A 141 -23.60 16.48 20.24
N THR A 142 -23.02 15.29 20.12
CA THR A 142 -23.50 14.30 19.17
C THR A 142 -23.79 13.02 19.93
N LYS A 143 -24.98 12.46 19.75
CA LYS A 143 -25.25 11.11 20.25
C LYS A 143 -24.30 10.14 19.51
N PRO A 144 -23.62 9.23 20.20
CA PRO A 144 -22.82 8.19 19.55
C PRO A 144 -23.63 7.48 18.47
N GLY A 145 -23.09 7.39 17.26
CA GLY A 145 -23.77 6.80 16.10
C GLY A 145 -24.56 7.77 15.21
N GLN A 146 -24.72 9.04 15.60
CA GLN A 146 -25.30 10.10 14.76
C GLN A 146 -24.25 11.11 14.27
N GLU A 147 -22.97 10.78 14.36
CA GLU A 147 -21.90 11.63 13.83
C GLU A 147 -21.83 11.56 12.30
N ARG A 148 -21.23 12.59 11.69
CA ARG A 148 -20.86 12.55 10.28
C ARG A 148 -20.10 11.28 9.95
N HIS A 149 -20.45 10.67 8.83
CA HIS A 149 -19.75 9.53 8.27
C HIS A 149 -19.80 9.59 6.75
N TYR A 150 -19.01 8.73 6.13
CA TYR A 150 -18.84 8.68 4.69
C TYR A 150 -19.03 7.25 4.24
N THR A 151 -19.84 7.04 3.21
CA THR A 151 -20.06 5.72 2.62
C THR A 151 -19.55 5.75 1.18
N TRP A 152 -18.47 5.03 0.92
CA TRP A 152 -17.92 4.86 -0.41
C TRP A 152 -18.49 3.58 -1.02
N GLN A 153 -19.33 3.75 -2.05
CA GLN A 153 -19.97 2.65 -2.77
C GLN A 153 -19.21 2.37 -4.05
N TRP A 154 -18.73 1.13 -4.19
CA TRP A 154 -18.09 0.62 -5.39
C TRP A 154 -19.14 0.20 -6.43
N MET A 155 -18.69 0.01 -7.68
CA MET A 155 -19.59 -0.36 -8.79
C MET A 155 -20.24 -1.74 -8.63
N ASP A 156 -19.61 -2.64 -7.88
CA ASP A 156 -20.16 -3.96 -7.55
C ASP A 156 -21.16 -3.92 -6.36
N GLY A 157 -21.43 -2.73 -5.84
CA GLY A 157 -22.30 -2.51 -4.70
C GLY A 157 -21.62 -2.71 -3.33
N ARG A 158 -20.33 -3.06 -3.27
CA ARG A 158 -19.59 -3.07 -2.00
C ARG A 158 -19.55 -1.66 -1.42
N GLU A 159 -19.78 -1.55 -0.11
CA GLU A 159 -19.72 -0.28 0.61
C GLU A 159 -18.60 -0.28 1.65
N LEU A 160 -17.78 0.76 1.64
CA LEU A 160 -16.79 1.06 2.68
C LEU A 160 -17.25 2.27 3.48
N ARG A 161 -17.43 2.08 4.80
CA ARG A 161 -17.89 3.14 5.70
C ARG A 161 -16.74 3.74 6.50
N PHE A 162 -16.58 5.05 6.43
CA PHE A 162 -15.60 5.81 7.21
C PHE A 162 -16.29 6.67 8.26
N ASN A 163 -15.70 6.78 9.45
CA ASN A 163 -16.21 7.67 10.50
C ASN A 163 -15.87 9.16 10.23
N HIS A 164 -16.30 10.06 11.12
CA HIS A 164 -16.07 11.51 11.01
C HIS A 164 -14.58 11.89 10.90
N ARG A 165 -13.66 11.02 11.35
CA ARG A 165 -12.20 11.20 11.28
C ARG A 165 -11.57 10.53 10.04
N GLY A 166 -12.40 10.02 9.14
CA GLY A 166 -11.96 9.38 7.91
C GLY A 166 -11.33 8.00 8.10
N ARG A 167 -11.62 7.31 9.21
CA ARG A 167 -11.13 5.93 9.44
C ARG A 167 -12.16 4.91 8.97
N LEU A 168 -11.71 3.89 8.25
CA LEU A 168 -12.55 2.77 7.82
C LEU A 168 -13.10 2.03 9.05
N THR A 169 -14.42 1.85 9.13
CA THR A 169 -15.11 1.19 10.25
C THR A 169 -15.91 -0.04 9.82
N ARG A 170 -16.27 -0.12 8.53
CA ARG A 170 -17.03 -1.24 7.98
C ARG A 170 -16.74 -1.44 6.50
N ILE A 171 -16.78 -2.69 6.08
CA ILE A 171 -16.85 -3.12 4.67
C ILE A 171 -18.10 -4.00 4.56
N SER A 172 -19.01 -3.69 3.67
CA SER A 172 -20.29 -4.40 3.52
C SER A 172 -20.48 -4.84 2.06
N LEU A 173 -21.09 -6.02 1.86
CA LEU A 173 -21.59 -6.43 0.56
C LEU A 173 -23.10 -6.15 0.43
N PRO A 174 -23.65 -6.07 -0.79
CA PRO A 174 -25.09 -5.94 -1.02
C PRO A 174 -25.93 -7.05 -0.37
N SER A 175 -25.35 -8.24 -0.22
CA SER A 175 -25.97 -9.41 0.43
C SER A 175 -26.06 -9.30 1.96
N GLY A 176 -25.45 -8.28 2.57
CA GLY A 176 -25.57 -7.96 3.99
C GLY A 176 -24.41 -8.43 4.88
N GLU A 177 -23.52 -9.29 4.37
CA GLU A 177 -22.28 -9.65 5.04
C GLU A 177 -21.39 -8.43 5.22
N GLN A 178 -20.73 -8.36 6.38
CA GLN A 178 -19.89 -7.23 6.72
C GLN A 178 -18.65 -7.61 7.52
N VAL A 179 -17.56 -6.91 7.26
CA VAL A 179 -16.39 -6.83 8.13
C VAL A 179 -16.51 -5.57 8.97
N ARG A 180 -16.28 -5.69 10.29
CA ARG A 180 -16.27 -4.57 11.25
C ARG A 180 -14.86 -4.30 11.74
N LEU A 181 -14.52 -3.02 11.86
CA LEU A 181 -13.23 -2.54 12.35
C LEU A 181 -13.45 -1.72 13.64
N ASP A 182 -12.99 -2.25 14.76
CA ASP A 182 -13.18 -1.66 16.08
C ASP A 182 -11.92 -0.91 16.52
N TYR A 183 -12.07 0.37 16.89
CA TYR A 183 -10.99 1.22 17.38
C TYR A 183 -11.03 1.35 18.90
N ASN A 184 -9.92 1.76 19.48
CA ASN A 184 -9.87 2.13 20.90
C ASN A 184 -10.82 3.31 21.22
N ALA A 185 -11.05 3.57 22.51
CA ALA A 185 -11.94 4.66 22.96
C ALA A 185 -11.53 6.04 22.43
N LYS A 186 -10.22 6.29 22.23
CA LYS A 186 -9.72 7.52 21.60
C LYS A 186 -9.94 7.57 20.09
N GLY A 187 -10.40 6.50 19.45
CA GLY A 187 -10.69 6.40 18.02
C GLY A 187 -9.45 6.54 17.13
N ASN A 188 -8.25 6.23 17.62
CA ASN A 188 -6.99 6.44 16.90
C ASN A 188 -6.20 5.16 16.59
N ARG A 189 -6.48 4.05 17.28
CA ARG A 189 -5.83 2.74 17.07
C ARG A 189 -6.86 1.66 16.74
N LEU A 190 -6.64 0.92 15.67
CA LEU A 190 -7.49 -0.21 15.25
C LEU A 190 -7.14 -1.39 16.15
N LEU A 191 -8.09 -1.88 16.96
CA LEU A 191 -7.86 -2.96 17.91
C LEU A 191 -8.29 -4.32 17.38
N LYS A 192 -9.38 -4.34 16.60
CA LYS A 192 -9.99 -5.60 16.15
C LYS A 192 -10.59 -5.46 14.76
N VAL A 193 -10.44 -6.50 13.94
CA VAL A 193 -11.18 -6.67 12.69
C VAL A 193 -11.98 -7.95 12.82
N THR A 194 -13.30 -7.88 12.63
CA THR A 194 -14.21 -9.04 12.77
C THR A 194 -14.93 -9.29 11.45
N ASP A 195 -14.93 -10.54 10.98
CA ASP A 195 -15.59 -10.92 9.73
C ASP A 195 -17.05 -11.37 9.93
N PRO A 196 -17.80 -11.71 8.87
CA PRO A 196 -19.19 -12.12 8.97
C PRO A 196 -19.41 -13.40 9.78
N GLN A 197 -18.39 -14.26 9.91
CA GLN A 197 -18.44 -15.51 10.69
C GLN A 197 -18.09 -15.29 12.17
N GLY A 198 -17.79 -14.05 12.57
CA GLY A 198 -17.40 -13.71 13.94
C GLY A 198 -15.94 -14.00 14.28
N ARG A 199 -15.13 -14.45 13.32
CA ARG A 199 -13.68 -14.62 13.49
C ARG A 199 -13.05 -13.24 13.60
N SER A 200 -11.88 -13.14 14.24
CA SER A 200 -11.26 -11.83 14.45
C SER A 200 -9.74 -11.82 14.35
N LEU A 201 -9.22 -10.72 13.80
CA LEU A 201 -7.84 -10.27 14.00
C LEU A 201 -7.80 -9.35 15.22
N ARG A 202 -6.83 -9.54 16.12
CA ARG A 202 -6.61 -8.64 17.28
C ARG A 202 -5.22 -8.03 17.19
N LEU A 203 -5.16 -6.70 17.16
CA LEU A 203 -3.93 -5.95 16.95
C LEU A 203 -3.37 -5.50 18.29
N HIS A 204 -2.10 -5.86 18.55
CA HIS A 204 -1.37 -5.51 19.76
C HIS A 204 -0.32 -4.46 19.45
N TYR A 205 -0.33 -3.37 20.21
CA TYR A 205 0.55 -2.22 19.99
C TYR A 205 1.72 -2.20 20.96
N ALA A 206 2.88 -1.77 20.46
CA ALA A 206 4.02 -1.44 21.29
C ALA A 206 3.68 -0.31 22.28
N GLN A 207 4.21 -0.43 23.49
CA GLN A 207 4.15 0.64 24.48
C GLN A 207 5.22 1.69 24.16
N SER A 208 4.95 2.94 24.55
CA SER A 208 5.97 3.98 24.44
C SER A 208 7.13 3.67 25.38
N SER A 209 8.35 3.62 24.85
CA SER A 209 9.58 3.45 25.63
C SER A 209 10.35 4.76 25.82
N GLY A 210 9.74 5.91 25.45
CA GLY A 210 10.37 7.22 25.48
C GLY A 210 10.10 8.04 24.22
N GLU A 211 10.73 9.21 24.16
CA GLU A 211 10.62 10.13 23.02
C GLU A 211 11.17 9.48 21.74
N GLY A 212 10.44 9.64 20.62
CA GLY A 212 10.81 9.06 19.34
C GLY A 212 10.55 7.55 19.19
N SER A 213 9.99 6.88 20.21
CA SER A 213 9.58 5.46 20.09
C SER A 213 8.45 5.28 19.08
N PHE A 214 8.52 4.22 18.29
CA PHE A 214 7.43 3.83 17.40
C PHE A 214 6.44 2.96 18.16
N THR A 215 5.19 3.44 18.30
CA THR A 215 4.13 2.75 19.03
C THR A 215 3.10 2.12 18.11
N GLY A 216 3.59 1.49 17.03
CA GLY A 216 2.78 0.73 16.07
C GLY A 216 2.41 -0.67 16.56
N VAL A 217 1.87 -1.47 15.66
CA VAL A 217 1.46 -2.85 15.91
C VAL A 217 2.72 -3.73 15.99
N GLN A 218 2.86 -4.44 17.11
CA GLN A 218 3.95 -5.40 17.34
C GLN A 218 3.48 -6.85 17.19
N ALA A 219 2.18 -7.11 17.23
CA ALA A 219 1.63 -8.43 16.94
C ALA A 219 0.18 -8.38 16.47
N ILE A 220 -0.22 -9.41 15.72
CA ILE A 220 -1.61 -9.66 15.35
C ILE A 220 -1.94 -11.11 15.73
N ASP A 221 -2.90 -11.30 16.63
CA ASP A 221 -3.48 -12.62 16.85
C ASP A 221 -4.52 -12.88 15.75
N THR A 222 -4.36 -14.02 15.07
CA THR A 222 -5.26 -14.47 14.02
C THR A 222 -5.91 -15.80 14.42
N PRO A 223 -6.98 -16.24 13.73
CA PRO A 223 -7.52 -17.59 13.92
C PRO A 223 -6.52 -18.73 13.62
N LEU A 224 -5.42 -18.47 12.91
CA LEU A 224 -4.41 -19.47 12.53
C LEU A 224 -3.12 -19.38 13.34
N GLY A 225 -3.04 -18.46 14.32
CA GLY A 225 -1.83 -18.22 15.09
C GLY A 225 -1.45 -16.74 15.14
N ARG A 226 -0.37 -16.46 15.87
CA ARG A 226 0.12 -15.10 16.08
C ARG A 226 1.21 -14.74 15.07
N ILE A 227 1.14 -13.51 14.58
CA ILE A 227 2.17 -12.89 13.76
C ILE A 227 2.82 -11.78 14.58
N ASP A 228 4.15 -11.83 14.73
CA ASP A 228 4.91 -10.82 15.47
C ASP A 228 5.71 -9.93 14.51
N TYR A 229 5.81 -8.65 14.86
CA TYR A 229 6.46 -7.60 14.08
C TYR A 229 7.52 -6.90 14.93
N ARG A 230 8.71 -6.68 14.37
CA ARG A 230 9.76 -5.89 15.01
C ARG A 230 10.14 -4.70 14.15
N HIS A 231 10.38 -3.58 14.83
CA HIS A 231 10.68 -2.30 14.20
C HIS A 231 11.97 -1.71 14.74
N GLY A 232 12.54 -0.79 13.96
CA GLY A 232 13.73 -0.04 14.29
C GLY A 232 14.96 -0.55 13.56
N SER A 233 15.58 0.33 12.78
CA SER A 233 16.91 0.11 12.22
C SER A 233 17.95 0.99 12.90
N ALA A 234 19.21 0.54 12.90
CA ALA A 234 20.34 1.33 13.36
C ALA A 234 20.68 2.45 12.35
N PRO A 235 21.25 3.58 12.78
CA PRO A 235 21.78 4.59 11.86
C PRO A 235 22.88 3.99 11.00
N LEU A 236 22.84 4.29 9.70
CA LEU A 236 23.92 3.93 8.78
C LEU A 236 25.01 5.02 8.79
N PRO A 237 26.30 4.65 8.67
CA PRO A 237 27.36 5.63 8.42
C PRO A 237 27.04 6.51 7.20
N GLY A 238 27.14 7.83 7.36
CA GLY A 238 26.83 8.80 6.30
C GLY A 238 25.35 9.17 6.15
N SER A 239 24.44 8.52 6.88
CA SER A 239 23.02 8.93 6.93
C SER A 239 22.82 10.14 7.84
N THR A 240 22.00 11.10 7.40
CA THR A 240 21.55 12.25 8.20
C THR A 240 20.15 12.07 8.80
N GLN A 241 19.50 10.92 8.57
CA GLN A 241 18.14 10.68 9.06
C GLN A 241 18.13 10.51 10.59
N PRO A 242 17.24 11.23 11.32
CA PRO A 242 17.12 11.07 12.77
C PRO A 242 16.66 9.65 13.16
N GLN A 243 17.17 9.13 14.29
CA GLN A 243 16.79 7.80 14.80
C GLN A 243 15.27 7.62 14.94
N ALA A 244 14.54 8.66 15.36
CA ALA A 244 13.08 8.63 15.48
C ALA A 244 12.37 8.28 14.15
N LYS A 245 12.99 8.56 12.99
CA LYS A 245 12.45 8.17 11.67
C LYS A 245 12.71 6.69 11.36
N LEU A 246 13.87 6.17 11.79
CA LEU A 246 14.31 4.78 11.64
C LEU A 246 13.57 3.83 12.58
N ASN A 247 13.11 4.30 13.74
CA ASN A 247 12.34 3.51 14.71
C ASN A 247 11.04 2.92 14.14
N ALA A 248 10.51 3.49 13.06
CA ALA A 248 9.32 3.01 12.37
C ALA A 248 9.62 2.07 11.18
N SER A 249 10.88 1.75 10.90
CA SER A 249 11.24 0.77 9.87
C SER A 249 10.87 -0.62 10.34
N LEU A 250 10.02 -1.34 9.60
CA LEU A 250 9.69 -2.74 9.90
C LEU A 250 10.85 -3.61 9.48
N VAL A 251 11.54 -4.25 10.43
CA VAL A 251 12.77 -5.02 10.15
C VAL A 251 12.55 -6.53 10.18
N GLN A 252 11.53 -7.02 10.88
CA GLN A 252 11.27 -8.45 10.98
C GLN A 252 9.77 -8.74 11.11
N VAL A 253 9.32 -9.81 10.46
CA VAL A 253 8.01 -10.44 10.68
C VAL A 253 8.22 -11.93 10.94
N SER A 254 7.62 -12.44 12.01
CA SER A 254 7.69 -13.85 12.39
C SER A 254 6.30 -14.46 12.34
N LEU A 255 6.15 -15.48 11.49
CA LEU A 255 4.92 -16.25 11.33
C LEU A 255 5.04 -17.51 12.19
N THR A 256 4.30 -17.56 13.29
CA THR A 256 4.28 -18.76 14.15
C THR A 256 3.28 -19.76 13.57
N SER A 257 3.75 -20.95 13.19
CA SER A 257 2.87 -22.03 12.77
C SER A 257 2.19 -22.67 13.98
N ALA A 258 0.89 -22.97 13.87
CA ALA A 258 0.13 -23.66 14.92
C ALA A 258 0.64 -25.09 15.20
N ASP A 259 1.39 -25.68 14.26
CA ASP A 259 1.82 -27.08 14.29
C ASP A 259 3.19 -27.30 14.95
N GLY A 260 3.70 -26.34 15.73
CA GLY A 260 4.99 -26.44 16.42
C GLY A 260 6.22 -26.40 15.52
N GLN A 261 6.05 -26.13 14.22
CA GLN A 261 7.16 -25.88 13.29
C GLN A 261 7.91 -24.60 13.64
N ALA A 262 9.21 -24.56 13.33
CA ALA A 262 10.01 -23.36 13.49
C ALA A 262 9.38 -22.18 12.72
N PRO A 263 9.31 -20.98 13.31
CA PRO A 263 8.66 -19.85 12.68
C PRO A 263 9.40 -19.47 11.38
N VAL A 264 8.63 -19.19 10.33
CA VAL A 264 9.19 -18.55 9.13
C VAL A 264 9.28 -17.06 9.40
N GLN A 265 10.48 -16.53 9.22
CA GLN A 265 10.82 -15.13 9.46
C GLN A 265 11.12 -14.43 8.14
N ARG A 266 10.53 -13.26 7.95
CA ARG A 266 10.92 -12.31 6.90
C ARG A 266 11.71 -11.18 7.53
N HIS A 267 12.90 -10.93 7.02
CA HIS A 267 13.77 -9.82 7.40
C HIS A 267 13.76 -8.77 6.30
N TYR A 268 13.62 -7.50 6.68
CA TYR A 268 13.50 -6.36 5.77
C TYR A 268 14.71 -5.46 5.94
N HIS A 269 15.38 -5.18 4.82
CA HIS A 269 16.65 -4.48 4.80
C HIS A 269 16.49 -3.02 4.40
N TYR A 270 17.27 -2.15 5.04
CA TYR A 270 17.30 -0.70 4.82
C TYR A 270 18.76 -0.23 4.81
N GLU A 271 19.46 -0.50 3.70
CA GLU A 271 20.93 -0.48 3.67
C GLU A 271 21.52 0.72 2.90
N ASP A 272 20.69 1.56 2.27
CA ASP A 272 21.17 2.74 1.54
C ASP A 272 21.26 3.96 2.49
N PRO A 273 22.46 4.48 2.83
CA PRO A 273 22.60 5.62 3.74
C PRO A 273 22.00 6.92 3.19
N ARG A 274 21.82 7.05 1.87
CA ARG A 274 21.13 8.20 1.26
C ARG A 274 19.63 8.12 1.49
N HIS A 275 19.10 6.91 1.62
CA HIS A 275 17.67 6.60 1.73
C HIS A 275 17.39 5.53 2.80
N PRO A 276 17.80 5.70 4.07
CA PRO A 276 17.83 4.64 5.09
C PRO A 276 16.44 4.26 5.62
N ILE A 277 15.39 4.81 5.00
CA ILE A 277 13.98 4.52 5.27
C ILE A 277 13.31 3.86 4.06
N LEU A 278 14.04 3.57 2.98
CA LEU A 278 13.53 2.85 1.82
C LEU A 278 13.98 1.39 1.88
N LEU A 279 13.06 0.47 1.59
CA LEU A 279 13.31 -0.96 1.62
C LEU A 279 14.32 -1.33 0.51
N THR A 280 15.48 -1.90 0.88
CA THR A 280 16.53 -2.32 -0.05
C THR A 280 16.57 -3.83 -0.29
N GLY A 281 15.84 -4.62 0.50
CA GLY A 281 15.76 -6.04 0.26
C GLY A 281 14.90 -6.80 1.26
N ILE A 282 14.68 -8.08 0.96
CA ILE A 282 13.93 -9.00 1.81
C ILE A 282 14.71 -10.31 1.88
N SER A 283 14.93 -10.82 3.09
CA SER A 283 15.42 -12.18 3.32
C SER A 283 14.34 -13.02 3.99
N VAL A 284 14.38 -14.33 3.75
CA VAL A 284 13.54 -15.29 4.45
C VAL A 284 14.42 -16.27 5.18
N GLN A 285 14.12 -16.48 6.45
CA GLN A 285 14.76 -17.45 7.32
C GLN A 285 13.71 -18.41 7.88
N GLY A 286 13.93 -19.72 7.85
CA GLY A 286 12.98 -20.70 8.37
C GLY A 286 13.22 -22.09 7.80
N GLN A 287 12.18 -22.93 7.79
CA GLN A 287 12.19 -24.19 7.05
C GLN A 287 11.32 -24.05 5.80
N GLY A 288 11.86 -24.43 4.64
CA GLY A 288 11.10 -24.57 3.41
C GLY A 288 10.04 -25.66 3.53
N SER A 289 9.09 -25.67 2.61
CA SER A 289 8.08 -26.72 2.50
C SER A 289 8.68 -28.12 2.25
N ASP A 290 9.93 -28.18 1.83
CA ASP A 290 10.73 -29.41 1.67
C ASP A 290 11.45 -29.84 2.97
N GLY A 291 11.21 -29.13 4.08
CA GLY A 291 11.82 -29.37 5.37
C GLY A 291 13.26 -28.87 5.52
N LYS A 292 13.84 -28.25 4.48
CA LYS A 292 15.23 -27.75 4.53
C LYS A 292 15.29 -26.37 5.17
N PRO A 293 16.32 -26.06 5.97
CA PRO A 293 16.59 -24.70 6.40
C PRO A 293 16.76 -23.79 5.18
N MET A 294 16.09 -22.65 5.21
CA MET A 294 16.22 -21.57 4.24
C MET A 294 16.71 -20.36 5.01
N ASP A 295 17.79 -19.74 4.55
CA ASP A 295 18.27 -18.42 4.99
C ASP A 295 18.80 -17.70 3.75
N GLU A 296 17.87 -17.06 3.03
CA GLU A 296 18.14 -16.55 1.69
C GLU A 296 17.61 -15.13 1.53
N ARG A 297 18.43 -14.26 0.90
CA ARG A 297 17.96 -12.98 0.39
C ARG A 297 17.19 -13.23 -0.89
N ILE A 298 15.87 -13.04 -0.86
CA ILE A 298 14.99 -13.35 -1.99
C ILE A 298 14.82 -12.16 -2.95
N ALA A 299 15.06 -10.94 -2.49
CA ALA A 299 14.94 -9.74 -3.30
C ALA A 299 15.86 -8.61 -2.85
N SER A 300 16.33 -7.83 -3.82
CA SER A 300 17.14 -6.63 -3.62
C SER A 300 16.67 -5.48 -4.51
N TYR A 301 16.71 -4.26 -3.98
CA TYR A 301 16.26 -3.04 -4.64
C TYR A 301 17.28 -1.92 -4.45
N ALA A 302 17.44 -1.05 -5.44
CA ALA A 302 18.25 0.16 -5.31
C ALA A 302 17.53 1.39 -5.85
N TYR A 303 17.92 2.55 -5.31
CA TYR A 303 17.28 3.84 -5.57
C TYR A 303 18.29 4.83 -6.13
N GLY A 304 17.83 5.69 -7.05
CA GLY A 304 18.57 6.86 -7.49
C GLY A 304 18.54 7.98 -6.44
N ASP A 305 19.20 9.10 -6.71
CA ASP A 305 19.36 10.19 -5.72
C ASP A 305 18.05 10.81 -5.26
N THR A 306 17.00 10.75 -6.09
CA THR A 306 15.65 11.25 -5.78
C THR A 306 14.79 10.27 -4.97
N GLY A 307 15.34 9.11 -4.60
CA GLY A 307 14.62 8.05 -3.88
C GLY A 307 13.62 7.28 -4.76
N ARG A 308 13.73 7.41 -6.09
CA ARG A 308 13.01 6.57 -7.06
C ARG A 308 13.79 5.27 -7.27
N ALA A 309 13.10 4.14 -7.25
CA ALA A 309 13.70 2.84 -7.48
C ALA A 309 14.15 2.71 -8.94
N ILE A 310 15.38 2.25 -9.13
CA ILE A 310 16.03 2.10 -10.44
C ILE A 310 16.56 0.69 -10.67
N LEU A 311 16.46 -0.19 -9.68
CA LEU A 311 16.94 -1.57 -9.73
C LEU A 311 16.00 -2.47 -8.93
N SER A 312 15.67 -3.63 -9.49
CA SER A 312 15.11 -4.78 -8.77
C SER A 312 15.83 -6.04 -9.23
N VAL A 313 16.20 -6.90 -8.29
CA VAL A 313 16.89 -8.17 -8.53
C VAL A 313 16.29 -9.25 -7.64
N ARG A 314 16.15 -10.47 -8.17
CA ARG A 314 15.86 -11.67 -7.37
C ARG A 314 17.17 -12.20 -6.78
N GLY A 315 17.24 -12.30 -5.47
CA GLY A 315 18.47 -12.70 -4.79
C GLY A 315 19.22 -11.55 -4.10
N PRO A 316 20.50 -11.77 -3.74
CA PRO A 316 21.39 -10.73 -3.22
C PRO A 316 21.67 -9.62 -4.26
N PRO A 317 22.19 -8.45 -3.84
CA PRO A 317 22.33 -7.27 -4.71
C PRO A 317 23.18 -7.46 -5.97
N ASP A 318 24.11 -8.42 -5.96
CA ASP A 318 25.03 -8.78 -7.05
C ASP A 318 24.45 -9.84 -8.01
N SER A 319 23.30 -10.44 -7.67
CA SER A 319 22.60 -11.39 -8.54
C SER A 319 22.21 -10.76 -9.89
N GLN A 320 22.22 -11.58 -10.94
CA GLN A 320 21.68 -11.22 -12.26
C GLN A 320 20.29 -11.83 -12.51
N GLN A 321 19.77 -12.63 -11.58
CA GLN A 321 18.47 -13.29 -11.75
C GLN A 321 17.34 -12.26 -11.74
N GLU A 322 16.51 -12.29 -12.78
CA GLU A 322 15.35 -11.40 -12.95
C GLU A 322 15.68 -9.90 -12.77
N LYS A 323 16.95 -9.54 -12.99
CA LYS A 323 17.43 -8.17 -12.85
C LYS A 323 16.70 -7.26 -13.82
N VAL A 324 16.20 -6.15 -13.30
CA VAL A 324 15.69 -5.04 -14.09
C VAL A 324 16.33 -3.75 -13.62
N THR A 325 16.82 -2.93 -14.56
CA THR A 325 17.24 -1.56 -14.31
C THR A 325 16.34 -0.58 -15.03
N LEU A 326 16.08 0.58 -14.42
CA LEU A 326 15.21 1.60 -14.95
C LEU A 326 15.93 2.95 -15.02
N ASP A 327 16.09 3.46 -16.24
CA ASP A 327 16.53 4.83 -16.48
C ASP A 327 15.31 5.77 -16.48
N LEU A 328 15.34 6.71 -15.54
CA LEU A 328 14.31 7.71 -15.27
C LEU A 328 14.82 9.15 -15.51
N SER A 329 15.90 9.30 -16.28
CA SER A 329 16.57 10.59 -16.52
C SER A 329 15.86 11.47 -17.55
N GLN A 330 15.09 10.87 -18.47
CA GLN A 330 14.39 11.59 -19.53
C GLN A 330 12.94 11.90 -19.11
N PRO A 331 12.45 13.13 -19.33
CA PRO A 331 11.05 13.43 -19.08
C PRO A 331 10.16 12.68 -20.07
N TRP A 332 9.03 12.15 -19.60
CA TRP A 332 8.01 11.49 -20.43
C TRP A 332 8.47 10.22 -21.15
N LYS A 333 9.66 9.72 -20.81
CA LYS A 333 10.26 8.51 -21.38
C LYS A 333 11.15 7.83 -20.36
N ASN A 334 10.86 6.57 -20.08
CA ASN A 334 11.72 5.72 -19.25
C ASN A 334 12.23 4.53 -20.05
N THR A 335 13.45 4.08 -19.74
CA THR A 335 14.05 2.92 -20.42
C THR A 335 14.34 1.83 -19.40
N LEU A 336 13.77 0.65 -19.61
CA LEU A 336 14.05 -0.54 -18.81
C LEU A 336 15.08 -1.41 -19.52
N THR A 337 16.04 -1.95 -18.78
CA THR A 337 16.93 -3.03 -19.25
C THR A 337 16.68 -4.28 -18.42
N ASN A 338 16.42 -5.42 -19.08
CA ASN A 338 16.17 -6.69 -18.41
C ASN A 338 17.47 -7.50 -18.18
N SER A 339 17.36 -8.68 -17.56
CA SER A 339 18.49 -9.54 -17.22
C SER A 339 19.26 -10.09 -18.41
N LEU A 340 18.68 -10.03 -19.62
CA LEU A 340 19.32 -10.43 -20.88
C LEU A 340 19.99 -9.25 -21.60
N GLY A 341 19.99 -8.05 -20.99
CA GLY A 341 20.53 -6.82 -21.57
C GLY A 341 19.62 -6.18 -22.63
N GLN A 342 18.40 -6.70 -22.83
CA GLN A 342 17.46 -6.13 -23.78
C GLN A 342 16.78 -4.89 -23.19
N THR A 343 16.52 -3.89 -24.03
CA THR A 343 15.95 -2.62 -23.62
C THR A 343 14.50 -2.45 -24.08
N THR A 344 13.66 -1.87 -23.23
CA THR A 344 12.28 -1.49 -23.55
C THR A 344 12.04 -0.05 -23.14
N THR A 345 11.52 0.75 -24.07
CA THR A 345 11.20 2.16 -23.85
C THR A 345 9.71 2.33 -23.57
N TYR A 346 9.40 3.13 -22.55
CA TYR A 346 8.04 3.47 -22.13
C TYR A 346 7.83 4.98 -22.29
N HIS A 347 6.92 5.37 -23.17
CA HIS A 347 6.47 6.75 -23.30
C HIS A 347 5.15 6.93 -22.55
N TYR A 348 5.03 8.02 -21.79
CA TYR A 348 3.87 8.27 -20.95
C TYR A 348 3.56 9.76 -20.89
N ASP A 349 2.34 10.09 -20.49
CA ASP A 349 1.89 11.46 -20.25
C ASP A 349 0.92 11.52 -19.07
N THR A 350 0.52 12.72 -18.68
CA THR A 350 -0.56 12.95 -17.72
C THR A 350 -1.86 13.22 -18.46
N ILE A 351 -2.82 12.30 -18.36
CA ILE A 351 -4.15 12.43 -18.98
C ILE A 351 -5.21 12.16 -17.92
N GLY A 352 -6.21 13.05 -17.79
CA GLY A 352 -7.22 12.96 -16.73
C GLY A 352 -6.62 12.98 -15.32
N GLY A 353 -5.55 13.77 -15.12
CA GLY A 353 -4.86 13.87 -13.83
C GLY A 353 -4.09 12.61 -13.39
N GLN A 354 -3.94 11.62 -14.27
CA GLN A 354 -3.24 10.37 -13.99
C GLN A 354 -2.09 10.10 -14.96
N TRP A 355 -1.08 9.38 -14.49
CA TRP A 355 -0.02 8.84 -15.34
C TRP A 355 -0.60 7.79 -16.29
N ARG A 356 -0.46 8.02 -17.59
CA ARG A 356 -0.92 7.11 -18.65
C ARG A 356 0.21 6.71 -19.55
N LEU A 357 0.37 5.40 -19.73
CA LEU A 357 1.32 4.83 -20.67
C LEU A 357 0.77 4.98 -22.08
N LEU A 358 1.50 5.66 -22.96
CA LEU A 358 1.11 5.94 -24.35
C LEU A 358 1.71 4.92 -25.33
N GLU A 359 2.94 4.49 -25.08
CA GLU A 359 3.64 3.57 -25.96
C GLU A 359 4.69 2.75 -25.20
N VAL A 360 4.81 1.48 -25.58
CA VAL A 360 5.87 0.56 -25.17
C VAL A 360 6.57 0.09 -26.44
N ARG A 361 7.90 0.24 -26.51
CA ARG A 361 8.71 -0.27 -27.62
C ARG A 361 9.82 -1.18 -27.11
N GLY A 362 9.89 -2.39 -27.64
CA GLY A 362 10.86 -3.40 -27.24
C GLY A 362 10.21 -4.60 -26.52
N PRO A 363 11.02 -5.62 -26.19
CA PRO A 363 10.55 -6.95 -25.81
C PRO A 363 9.94 -7.05 -24.40
N GLY A 364 9.97 -5.99 -23.60
CA GLY A 364 9.52 -6.00 -22.21
C GLY A 364 10.44 -6.76 -21.27
N CYS A 365 9.84 -7.39 -20.27
CA CYS A 365 10.51 -8.26 -19.30
C CYS A 365 9.53 -9.33 -18.79
N ALA A 366 10.04 -10.37 -18.12
CA ALA A 366 9.22 -11.48 -17.62
C ALA A 366 8.12 -11.05 -16.62
N SER A 367 8.29 -9.91 -15.96
CA SER A 367 7.36 -9.33 -14.99
C SER A 367 6.67 -8.05 -15.48
N CYS A 368 6.87 -7.67 -16.74
CA CYS A 368 6.35 -6.45 -17.34
C CYS A 368 5.01 -6.70 -18.06
N GLY A 369 4.30 -5.63 -18.40
CA GLY A 369 3.23 -5.67 -19.38
C GLY A 369 3.71 -6.02 -20.79
N PRO A 370 2.78 -6.23 -21.75
CA PRO A 370 3.13 -6.54 -23.14
C PRO A 370 3.99 -5.43 -23.77
N GLY A 371 5.01 -5.85 -24.52
CA GLY A 371 5.85 -4.98 -25.35
C GLY A 371 5.20 -4.60 -26.67
N ASP A 372 5.79 -3.63 -27.38
CA ASP A 372 5.36 -3.17 -28.71
C ASP A 372 3.87 -2.79 -28.81
N MET A 373 3.38 -2.11 -27.77
CA MET A 373 2.00 -1.66 -27.65
C MET A 373 1.89 -0.14 -27.76
N ARG A 374 0.77 0.34 -28.31
CA ARG A 374 0.36 1.75 -28.29
C ARG A 374 -1.02 1.86 -27.68
N TYR A 375 -1.20 2.88 -26.85
CA TYR A 375 -2.44 3.17 -26.17
C TYR A 375 -2.94 4.55 -26.58
N ARG A 376 -4.25 4.70 -26.64
CA ARG A 376 -4.93 5.98 -26.83
C ARG A 376 -5.95 6.13 -25.72
N TYR A 377 -6.06 7.35 -25.22
CA TYR A 377 -6.99 7.69 -24.17
C TYR A 377 -7.81 8.90 -24.61
N ASP A 378 -9.05 8.98 -24.11
CA ASP A 378 -9.81 10.22 -24.22
C ASP A 378 -9.29 11.30 -23.25
N ALA A 379 -9.92 12.49 -23.27
CA ALA A 379 -9.52 13.61 -22.41
C ALA A 379 -9.67 13.30 -20.90
N GLN A 380 -10.48 12.30 -20.54
CA GLN A 380 -10.67 11.82 -19.16
C GLN A 380 -9.72 10.67 -18.80
N GLY A 381 -8.84 10.26 -19.73
CA GLY A 381 -7.87 9.20 -19.51
C GLY A 381 -8.46 7.79 -19.60
N ARG A 382 -9.60 7.59 -20.27
CA ARG A 382 -10.23 6.27 -20.46
C ARG A 382 -9.73 5.56 -21.69
#